data_AF-A0A7S0G618-F1
#
_entry.id   AF-A0A7S0G618-F1
#
_cell.length_a   1.000
_cell.length_b   1.000
_cell.length_c   1.000
_cell.angle_alpha   90.00
_cell.angle_beta   90.00
_cell.angle_gamma   90.00
#
_symmetry.space_group_name_H-M   'P 1'
#
loop_
_entity.id
_entity.type
_entity.pdbx_description
1 polymer ?
#
loop_
_entity_poly.entity_id
_entity_poly.type
_entity_poly.pdbx_seq_one_letter_code
_entity_poly.pdbx_strand_id
1 'polypeptide(L)'
;DLFVNADSTVLLLAHCLLMVVVVDKYTEGKHGFLKSIVLGFVMSFGGAIINAILTATPSPVSTEGANSLVPTFLLCWWLVNCTPFKKILQIKVVFAPIAVVANFARIRSISMTVDSVAKEVPNGWV
;
A
#
# COMPACT_ATOMS: atom_id res chain seq x y z
N ASP A 1 -6.85 -20.81 -6.28
CA ASP A 1 -7.47 -19.91 -5.28
C ASP A 1 -6.63 -19.62 -4.04
N LEU A 2 -6.10 -20.62 -3.31
CA LEU A 2 -5.26 -20.34 -2.13
C LEU A 2 -3.98 -19.56 -2.46
N PHE A 3 -3.32 -19.90 -3.57
CA PHE A 3 -2.10 -19.21 -4.05
C PHE A 3 -2.39 -17.80 -4.59
N VAL A 4 -3.48 -17.61 -5.34
CA VAL A 4 -3.87 -16.29 -5.89
C VAL A 4 -4.21 -15.28 -4.79
N ASN A 5 -4.87 -15.75 -3.71
CA ASN A 5 -5.16 -14.91 -2.54
C ASN A 5 -3.90 -14.63 -1.71
N ALA A 6 -3.03 -15.63 -1.50
CA ALA A 6 -1.76 -15.45 -0.80
C ALA A 6 -0.86 -14.43 -1.52
N ASP A 7 -0.81 -14.47 -2.86
CA ASP A 7 -0.05 -13.52 -3.68
C ASP A 7 -0.52 -12.08 -3.43
N SER A 8 -1.84 -11.85 -3.42
CA SER A 8 -2.41 -10.52 -3.16
C SER A 8 -2.13 -10.01 -1.74
N THR A 9 -2.17 -10.89 -0.72
CA THR A 9 -1.89 -10.51 0.67
C THR A 9 -0.41 -10.22 0.88
N VAL A 10 0.49 -11.01 0.29
CA VAL A 10 1.95 -10.79 0.38
C VAL A 10 2.35 -9.49 -0.34
N LEU A 11 1.79 -9.24 -1.52
CA LEU A 11 2.00 -8.00 -2.27
C LEU A 11 1.53 -6.77 -1.48
N LEU A 12 0.34 -6.86 -0.88
CA LEU A 12 -0.23 -5.80 -0.04
C LEU A 12 0.63 -5.55 1.20
N LEU A 13 1.02 -6.61 1.90
CA LEU A 13 1.83 -6.53 3.11
C LEU A 13 3.19 -5.90 2.80
N ALA A 14 3.86 -6.33 1.73
CA ALA A 14 5.13 -5.76 1.29
C ALA A 14 4.99 -4.26 0.93
N HIS A 15 3.92 -3.89 0.21
CA HIS A 15 3.66 -2.49 -0.15
C HIS A 15 3.38 -1.61 1.07
N CYS A 16 2.47 -2.03 1.95
CA CYS A 16 2.17 -1.30 3.19
C CYS A 16 3.41 -1.18 4.08
N LEU A 17 4.18 -2.25 4.23
CA LEU A 17 5.41 -2.25 5.03
C LEU A 17 6.46 -1.29 4.46
N LEU A 18 6.64 -1.30 3.13
CA LEU A 18 7.53 -0.36 2.46
C LEU A 18 7.10 1.09 2.70
N MET A 19 5.80 1.41 2.53
CA MET A 19 5.31 2.78 2.68
C MET A 19 5.46 3.28 4.11
N VAL A 20 5.15 2.46 5.11
CA VAL A 20 5.31 2.82 6.53
C VAL A 20 6.79 3.07 6.87
N VAL A 21 7.71 2.23 6.38
CA VAL A 21 9.17 2.46 6.57
C VAL A 21 9.63 3.75 5.90
N VAL A 22 9.13 4.05 4.70
CA VAL A 22 9.43 5.31 3.99
C VAL A 22 8.92 6.51 4.77
N VAL A 23 7.69 6.44 5.29
CA VAL A 23 7.12 7.49 6.14
C VAL A 23 7.97 7.70 7.38
N ASP A 24 8.27 6.65 8.13
CA ASP A 24 9.11 6.72 9.34
C ASP A 24 10.50 7.32 9.06
N LYS A 25 11.12 6.97 7.92
CA LYS A 25 12.38 7.58 7.47
C LYS A 25 12.24 9.06 7.14
N TYR A 26 11.20 9.44 6.39
CA TYR A 26 10.98 10.83 5.96
C TYR A 26 10.75 11.78 7.13
N THR A 27 10.26 11.23 8.23
CA THR A 27 9.76 11.99 9.37
C THR A 27 10.62 11.79 10.63
N GLU A 28 11.73 11.05 10.50
CA GLU A 28 12.72 10.74 11.54
C GLU A 28 12.14 10.18 12.85
N GLY A 29 10.96 9.54 12.81
CA GLY A 29 10.23 9.10 14.00
C GLY A 29 9.72 10.22 14.93
N LYS A 30 9.79 11.51 14.55
CA LYS A 30 9.41 12.68 15.38
C LYS A 30 8.02 13.25 15.03
N HIS A 31 6.94 12.54 15.33
CA HIS A 31 5.58 13.00 15.01
C HIS A 31 4.56 12.29 15.88
N GLY A 32 3.42 12.95 16.10
CA GLY A 32 2.33 12.39 16.89
C GLY A 32 1.80 11.10 16.27
N PHE A 33 1.38 10.18 17.13
CA PHE A 33 0.80 8.88 16.79
C PHE A 33 -0.21 8.97 15.63
N LEU A 34 -1.19 9.88 15.75
CA LEU A 34 -2.24 10.06 14.76
C LEU A 34 -1.69 10.53 13.39
N LYS A 35 -0.71 11.42 13.41
CA LYS A 35 -0.07 11.93 12.18
C LYS A 35 0.66 10.81 11.45
N SER A 36 1.37 9.94 12.16
CA SER A 36 2.07 8.78 11.58
C SER A 36 1.09 7.82 10.88
N ILE A 37 -0.03 7.52 11.54
CA ILE A 37 -1.08 6.65 11.00
C ILE A 37 -1.68 7.26 9.74
N VAL A 38 -2.10 8.53 9.79
CA VAL A 38 -2.72 9.19 8.63
C VAL A 38 -1.75 9.29 7.46
N LEU A 39 -0.50 9.69 7.69
CA LEU A 39 0.49 9.79 6.62
C LEU A 39 0.82 8.43 6.01
N GLY A 40 0.98 7.39 6.85
CA GLY A 40 1.20 6.02 6.41
C GLY A 40 0.04 5.46 5.59
N PHE A 41 -1.19 5.75 6.00
CA PHE A 41 -2.40 5.31 5.31
C PHE A 41 -2.51 5.97 3.94
N VAL A 42 -2.34 7.30 3.88
CA VAL A 42 -2.36 8.07 2.62
C VAL A 42 -1.23 7.62 1.69
N MET A 43 -0.03 7.36 2.19
CA MET A 43 1.07 6.86 1.34
C MET A 43 0.81 5.44 0.83
N SER A 44 0.14 4.60 1.61
CA SER A 44 -0.19 3.21 1.24
C SER A 44 -1.32 3.13 0.22
N PHE A 45 -2.37 3.93 0.38
CA PHE A 45 -3.61 3.81 -0.40
C PHE A 45 -3.95 5.05 -1.25
N GLY A 46 -3.13 6.10 -1.18
CA GLY A 46 -3.41 7.38 -1.86
C GLY A 46 -3.60 7.23 -3.36
N GLY A 47 -2.86 6.34 -4.02
CA GLY A 47 -3.07 6.04 -5.44
C GLY A 47 -4.47 5.49 -5.74
N ALA A 48 -4.99 4.59 -4.89
CA ALA A 48 -6.33 4.04 -5.04
C ALA A 48 -7.42 5.06 -4.71
N ILE A 49 -7.18 5.95 -3.74
CA ILE A 49 -8.09 7.05 -3.39
C ILE A 49 -8.17 8.06 -4.54
N ILE A 50 -7.02 8.49 -5.07
CA ILE A 50 -6.97 9.43 -6.21
C ILE A 50 -7.64 8.81 -7.43
N ASN A 51 -7.37 7.53 -7.72
CA ASN A 51 -8.02 6.84 -8.84
C ASN A 51 -9.55 6.80 -8.68
N ALA A 52 -10.03 6.50 -7.48
CA ALA A 52 -11.46 6.49 -7.17
C ALA A 52 -12.10 7.87 -7.37
N ILE A 53 -11.41 8.94 -6.96
CA ILE A 53 -11.85 10.32 -7.20
C ILE A 53 -11.89 10.63 -8.71
N LEU A 54 -10.85 10.26 -9.47
CA LEU A 54 -10.77 10.54 -10.91
C LEU A 54 -11.80 9.77 -11.74
N THR A 55 -12.15 8.56 -11.32
CA THR A 55 -13.13 7.70 -12.00
C THR A 55 -14.55 7.85 -11.43
N ALA A 56 -14.73 8.70 -10.42
CA ALA A 56 -15.98 8.83 -9.67
C ALA A 56 -16.52 7.47 -9.14
N THR A 57 -15.63 6.53 -8.83
CA THR A 57 -15.95 5.22 -8.27
C THR A 57 -15.70 5.17 -6.76
N PRO A 58 -16.38 4.29 -6.00
CA PRO A 58 -16.09 4.13 -4.58
C PRO A 58 -14.67 3.59 -4.38
N SER A 59 -13.92 4.20 -3.45
CA SER A 59 -12.55 3.77 -3.16
C SER A 59 -12.52 2.32 -2.68
N PRO A 60 -11.54 1.49 -3.10
CA PRO A 60 -11.42 0.10 -2.65
C PRO A 60 -11.36 -0.02 -1.13
N VAL A 61 -10.83 1.01 -0.46
CA VAL A 61 -10.71 1.10 1.00
C VAL A 61 -12.03 1.41 1.71
N SER A 62 -13.09 1.72 0.96
CA SER A 62 -14.46 1.95 1.45
C SER A 62 -15.44 0.85 1.05
N THR A 63 -14.97 -0.18 0.33
CA THR A 63 -15.77 -1.34 -0.10
C THR A 63 -15.54 -2.54 0.80
N GLU A 64 -16.26 -3.65 0.61
CA GLU A 64 -16.09 -4.89 1.40
C GLU A 64 -14.65 -5.45 1.36
N GLY A 65 -13.87 -5.13 0.32
CA GLY A 65 -12.44 -5.46 0.24
C GLY A 65 -11.57 -4.75 1.28
N ALA A 66 -12.08 -3.69 1.95
CA ALA A 66 -11.38 -2.96 3.00
C ALA A 66 -11.10 -3.78 4.26
N ASN A 67 -11.86 -4.85 4.48
CA ASN A 67 -11.80 -5.68 5.68
C ASN A 67 -10.42 -6.33 5.90
N SER A 68 -9.64 -6.56 4.83
CA SER A 68 -8.25 -7.01 4.93
C SER A 68 -7.23 -5.89 4.75
N LEU A 69 -7.56 -4.81 4.03
CA LEU A 69 -6.65 -3.70 3.74
C LEU A 69 -6.27 -2.92 4.99
N VAL A 70 -7.27 -2.49 5.77
CA VAL A 70 -7.07 -1.64 6.95
C VAL A 70 -6.31 -2.38 8.05
N PRO A 71 -6.67 -3.63 8.42
CA PRO A 71 -5.92 -4.39 9.43
C PRO A 71 -4.49 -4.70 8.99
N THR A 72 -4.26 -5.02 7.71
CA THR A 72 -2.91 -5.28 7.19
C THR A 72 -2.03 -4.04 7.30
N PHE A 73 -2.57 -2.87 6.93
CA PHE A 73 -1.87 -1.61 7.11
C PHE A 73 -1.55 -1.32 8.58
N LEU A 74 -2.54 -1.46 9.48
CA LEU A 74 -2.35 -1.22 10.91
C LEU A 74 -1.30 -2.16 11.51
N LEU A 75 -1.29 -3.43 11.09
CA LEU A 75 -0.28 -4.41 11.49
C LEU A 75 1.13 -3.97 11.03
N CYS A 76 1.28 -3.58 9.76
CA CYS A 76 2.56 -3.07 9.25
C CYS A 76 2.99 -1.79 9.97
N TRP A 77 2.06 -0.89 10.26
CA TRP A 77 2.30 0.34 11.01
C TRP A 77 2.82 0.03 12.42
N TRP A 78 2.15 -0.88 13.13
CA TRP A 78 2.53 -1.30 14.48
C TRP A 78 3.89 -2.00 14.50
N LEU A 79 4.16 -2.89 13.55
CA LEU A 79 5.46 -3.57 13.42
C LEU A 79 6.61 -2.58 13.27
N VAL A 80 6.45 -1.51 12.49
CA VAL A 80 7.52 -0.54 12.27
C VAL A 80 7.65 0.47 13.42
N ASN A 81 6.54 0.96 13.96
CA ASN A 81 6.55 2.08 14.91
C ASN A 81 6.60 1.64 16.38
N CYS A 82 6.04 0.48 16.73
CA CYS A 82 5.90 0.03 18.11
C CYS A 82 6.84 -1.11 18.50
N THR A 83 7.51 -1.76 17.55
CA THR A 83 8.38 -2.92 17.82
C THR A 83 9.82 -2.67 17.35
N PRO A 84 10.82 -3.37 17.93
CA PRO A 84 12.21 -3.27 17.46
C PRO A 84 12.43 -3.87 16.06
N PHE A 85 11.38 -4.44 15.44
CA PHE A 85 11.42 -5.03 14.10
C PHE A 85 11.88 -4.03 13.02
N LYS A 86 11.71 -2.73 13.27
CA LYS A 86 12.31 -1.64 12.49
C LYS A 86 13.80 -1.84 12.20
N LYS A 87 14.58 -2.32 13.17
CA LYS A 87 16.03 -2.53 12.99
C LYS A 87 16.33 -3.63 11.98
N ILE A 88 15.52 -4.69 11.96
CA ILE A 88 15.66 -5.80 11.02
C ILE A 88 15.29 -5.32 9.60
N LEU A 89 14.22 -4.54 9.48
CA LEU A 89 13.78 -3.95 8.21
C LEU A 89 14.74 -2.90 7.64
N GLN A 90 15.64 -2.35 8.45
CA GLN A 90 16.70 -1.45 7.99
C GLN A 90 17.90 -2.19 7.38
N ILE A 91 18.01 -3.50 7.57
CA ILE A 91 19.06 -4.32 6.96
C ILE A 91 18.81 -4.37 5.45
N LYS A 92 19.75 -3.87 4.65
CA LYS A 92 19.62 -3.77 3.18
C LYS A 92 19.22 -5.08 2.51
N VAL A 93 19.78 -6.20 2.98
CA VAL A 93 19.50 -7.55 2.45
C VAL A 93 18.03 -7.96 2.66
N VAL A 94 17.41 -7.53 3.75
CA VAL A 94 15.99 -7.80 4.05
C VAL A 94 15.09 -6.79 3.35
N PHE A 95 15.51 -5.53 3.29
CA PHE A 95 14.71 -4.45 2.70
C PHE A 95 14.61 -4.53 1.17
N ALA A 96 15.69 -4.92 0.49
CA ALA A 96 15.74 -5.01 -0.96
C ALA A 96 14.65 -5.92 -1.58
N PRO A 97 14.46 -7.18 -1.13
CA PRO A 97 13.39 -8.04 -1.68
C PRO A 97 12.00 -7.47 -1.38
N ILE A 98 11.77 -6.90 -0.19
CA ILE A 98 10.50 -6.26 0.16
C ILE A 98 10.20 -5.10 -0.79
N ALA A 99 11.20 -4.27 -1.08
CA ALA A 99 11.06 -3.16 -2.02
C ALA A 99 10.76 -3.63 -3.45
N VAL A 100 11.37 -4.72 -3.90
CA VAL A 100 11.09 -5.32 -5.22
C VAL A 100 9.64 -5.81 -5.29
N VAL A 101 9.19 -6.60 -4.30
CA VAL A 101 7.82 -7.12 -4.24
C VAL A 101 6.79 -5.98 -4.16
N ALA A 102 7.07 -4.93 -3.38
CA ALA A 102 6.23 -3.75 -3.30
C ALA A 102 6.15 -2.99 -4.64
N ASN A 103 7.24 -2.91 -5.40
CA ASN A 103 7.21 -2.33 -6.74
C ASN A 103 6.39 -3.17 -7.72
N PHE A 104 6.45 -4.51 -7.63
CA PHE A 104 5.53 -5.38 -8.39
C PHE A 104 4.06 -5.12 -8.03
N ALA A 105 3.75 -4.94 -6.74
CA ALA A 105 2.40 -4.58 -6.29
C ALA A 105 1.93 -3.26 -6.91
N ARG A 106 2.80 -2.25 -6.97
CA ARG A 106 2.51 -0.96 -7.62
C ARG A 106 2.27 -1.10 -9.10
N ILE A 107 3.14 -1.83 -9.83
CA ILE A 107 2.98 -2.06 -11.28
C ILE A 107 1.65 -2.76 -11.54
N ARG A 108 1.34 -3.84 -10.79
CA ARG A 108 0.07 -4.54 -10.90
C ARG A 108 -1.12 -3.62 -10.63
N SER A 109 -1.04 -2.76 -9.61
CA SER A 109 -2.09 -1.78 -9.32
C SER A 109 -2.31 -0.82 -10.49
N ILE A 110 -1.25 -0.31 -11.11
CA ILE A 110 -1.34 0.59 -12.26
C ILE A 110 -1.97 -0.14 -13.45
N SER A 111 -1.52 -1.36 -13.77
CA SER A 111 -2.10 -2.16 -14.85
C SER A 111 -3.59 -2.41 -14.65
N MET A 112 -4.01 -2.79 -13.44
CA MET A 112 -5.43 -2.99 -13.13
C MET A 112 -6.24 -1.70 -13.28
N THR A 113 -5.68 -0.55 -12.88
CA THR A 113 -6.33 0.74 -13.10
C THR A 113 -6.48 1.05 -14.58
N VAL A 114 -5.42 0.87 -15.37
CA VAL A 114 -5.45 1.10 -16.83
C VAL A 114 -6.49 0.19 -17.49
N ASP A 115 -6.51 -1.09 -17.15
CA ASP A 115 -7.48 -2.05 -17.67
C ASP A 115 -8.92 -1.69 -17.27
N SER A 116 -9.12 -1.19 -16.05
CA SER A 116 -10.44 -0.74 -15.57
C SER A 116 -10.93 0.49 -16.34
N VAL A 117 -10.07 1.50 -16.50
CA VAL A 117 -10.40 2.73 -17.21
C VAL A 117 -10.61 2.45 -18.71
N ALA A 118 -9.81 1.58 -19.32
CA ALA A 118 -9.97 1.19 -20.72
C ALA A 118 -11.31 0.47 -20.98
N LYS A 119 -11.88 -0.21 -19.98
CA LYS A 119 -13.23 -0.80 -20.11
C LYS A 119 -14.33 0.26 -20.06
N GLU A 120 -14.17 1.28 -19.23
CA GLU A 120 -15.17 2.34 -19.08
C GLU A 120 -15.08 3.40 -20.19
N VAL A 121 -13.87 3.68 -20.67
CA VAL A 121 -13.60 4.67 -21.72
C VAL A 121 -12.65 4.08 -22.77
N PRO A 122 -13.14 3.18 -23.65
CA PRO A 122 -12.31 2.45 -24.62
C PRO A 122 -11.56 3.34 -25.62
N ASN A 123 -12.06 4.56 -25.86
CA ASN A 123 -11.43 5.57 -26.72
C ASN A 123 -10.88 6.77 -25.93
N GLY A 124 -10.62 6.62 -24.62
CA GLY A 124 -10.16 7.71 -23.75
C GLY A 124 -8.71 8.15 -23.96
N TRP A 125 -8.00 7.53 -24.92
CA TRP A 125 -6.60 7.79 -25.25
C TRP A 125 -6.41 8.89 -26.32
N VAL A 126 -7.44 9.71 -26.58
CA VAL A 126 -7.40 10.81 -27.56
C VAL A 126 -6.80 12.07 -26.94
#